data_AF-A0A538MFQ3-F1
#
_entry.id   AF-A0A538MFQ3-F1
#
_cell.length_a   1.000
_cell.length_b   1.000
_cell.length_c   1.000
_cell.angle_alpha   90.00
_cell.angle_beta   90.00
_cell.angle_gamma   90.00
#
_symmetry.space_group_name_H-M   'P 1'
#
loop_
_entity.id
_entity.type
_entity.pdbx_description
1 polymer ?
#
loop_
_entity_poly.entity_id
_entity_poly.type
_entity_poly.pdbx_seq_one_letter_code
_entity_poly.pdbx_strand_id
1 'polypeptide(L)'
;MRLQQRAIRVDGMSWPYWHKAGLVIRASRSAVVVSVPKAWRRRAAITWGNSQIVSSLRFAPCPSPPSVWNAYAGGFYLRAATACLPLRFTVGRRSRVVRFGIGRQC
;
A
#
# COMPACT_ATOMS: atom_id res chain seq x y z
N MET A 1 -17.33 14.11 8.73
CA MET A 1 -15.98 14.42 9.27
C MET A 1 -14.96 13.47 8.62
N ARG A 2 -14.19 13.93 7.62
CA ARG A 2 -13.15 13.10 6.97
C ARG A 2 -11.82 13.39 7.67
N LEU A 3 -11.36 12.47 8.51
CA LEU A 3 -9.99 12.49 9.00
C LEU A 3 -9.07 12.29 7.79
N GLN A 4 -8.52 13.39 7.24
CA GLN A 4 -7.36 13.27 6.39
C GLN A 4 -6.21 12.82 7.29
N GLN A 5 -6.01 11.51 7.36
CA GLN A 5 -4.87 10.94 8.04
C GLN A 5 -3.61 11.42 7.27
N ARG A 6 -2.76 12.19 7.94
CA ARG A 6 -1.56 12.79 7.33
C ARG A 6 -0.41 11.79 7.36
N ALA A 7 0.59 11.98 6.50
CA ALA A 7 1.88 11.34 6.70
C ALA A 7 2.62 12.06 7.84
N ILE A 8 3.22 11.31 8.75
CA ILE A 8 4.06 11.83 9.83
C ILE A 8 5.51 11.85 9.39
N ARG A 9 6.30 12.82 9.86
CA ARG A 9 7.75 12.83 9.64
C ARG A 9 8.40 11.73 10.48
N VAL A 10 9.39 11.05 9.92
CA VAL A 10 10.19 10.06 10.65
C VAL A 10 11.66 10.36 10.43
N ASP A 11 12.39 10.57 11.52
CA ASP A 11 13.78 11.00 11.47
C ASP A 11 14.74 9.82 11.24
N GLY A 12 15.91 10.10 10.64
CA GLY A 12 16.97 9.11 10.42
C GLY A 12 16.72 8.07 9.32
N MET A 13 15.55 8.08 8.66
CA MET A 13 15.23 7.16 7.57
C MET A 13 15.40 7.81 6.19
N SER A 14 15.78 7.00 5.20
CA SER A 14 15.78 7.43 3.80
C SER A 14 14.37 7.84 3.33
N TRP A 15 13.31 7.36 3.98
CA TRP A 15 11.94 7.78 3.72
C TRP A 15 11.45 8.70 4.85
N PRO A 16 11.48 10.03 4.67
CA PRO A 16 11.23 10.99 5.75
C PRO A 16 9.77 11.07 6.18
N TYR A 17 8.84 10.43 5.46
CA TYR A 17 7.41 10.46 5.80
C TYR A 17 6.79 9.07 5.80
N TRP A 18 5.97 8.80 6.82
CA TRP A 18 5.22 7.55 7.01
C TRP A 18 3.72 7.81 7.12
N HIS A 19 2.92 7.00 6.43
CA HIS A 19 1.48 7.02 6.55
C HIS A 19 0.94 5.62 6.79
N LYS A 20 0.43 5.37 8.00
CA LYS A 20 -0.14 4.07 8.37
C LYS A 20 -1.48 3.87 7.67
N ALA A 21 -1.62 2.74 6.98
CA ALA A 21 -2.86 2.33 6.32
C ALA A 21 -2.97 0.82 6.29
N GLY A 22 -4.06 0.27 6.86
CA GLY A 22 -4.34 -1.16 6.76
C GLY A 22 -4.69 -1.57 5.33
N LEU A 23 -4.25 -2.76 4.93
CA LEU A 23 -4.70 -3.42 3.71
C LEU A 23 -5.53 -4.64 4.08
N VAL A 24 -6.74 -4.75 3.52
CA VAL A 24 -7.57 -5.96 3.65
C VAL A 24 -7.66 -6.67 2.30
N ILE A 25 -7.37 -7.96 2.29
CA ILE A 25 -7.47 -8.80 1.10
C ILE A 25 -8.52 -9.87 1.35
N ARG A 26 -9.55 -9.89 0.51
CA ARG A 26 -10.58 -10.94 0.58
C ARG A 26 -9.93 -12.31 0.33
N ALA A 27 -10.28 -13.29 1.17
CA ALA A 27 -9.83 -14.67 1.03
C ALA A 27 -10.10 -15.18 -0.39
N SER A 28 -9.07 -15.74 -1.03
CA SER A 28 -9.16 -16.26 -2.39
C SER A 28 -8.01 -17.21 -2.70
N ARG A 29 -8.18 -17.99 -3.78
CA ARG A 29 -7.14 -18.86 -4.35
C ARG A 29 -6.16 -18.11 -5.27
N SER A 30 -6.32 -16.79 -5.43
CA SER A 30 -5.44 -15.97 -6.26
C SER A 30 -4.43 -15.23 -5.39
N ALA A 31 -3.17 -15.20 -5.85
CA ALA A 31 -2.19 -14.28 -5.30
C ALA A 31 -2.57 -12.84 -5.62
N VAL A 32 -2.23 -11.92 -4.72
CA VAL A 32 -2.37 -10.49 -4.94
C VAL A 32 -0.98 -9.87 -5.02
N VAL A 33 -0.75 -9.04 -6.02
CA VAL A 33 0.47 -8.22 -6.13
C VAL A 33 0.08 -6.76 -6.03
N VAL A 34 0.74 -6.05 -5.13
CA VAL A 34 0.59 -4.60 -4.96
C VAL A 34 1.92 -3.96 -5.29
N SER A 35 1.94 -3.00 -6.21
CA SER A 35 3.17 -2.40 -6.68
C SER A 35 3.08 -0.90 -6.88
N VAL A 36 4.18 -0.22 -6.56
CA VAL A 36 4.43 1.19 -6.89
C VAL A 36 4.88 1.24 -8.37
N PRO A 37 4.18 1.99 -9.24
CA PRO A 37 4.58 2.18 -10.63
C PRO A 37 6.01 2.73 -10.74
N LYS A 38 6.75 2.34 -11.79
CA LYS A 38 8.18 2.68 -11.97
C LYS A 38 8.47 4.18 -11.77
N ALA A 39 7.63 5.05 -12.34
CA ALA A 39 7.74 6.51 -12.23
C ALA A 39 7.63 7.05 -10.78
N TRP A 40 7.06 6.26 -9.87
CA TRP A 40 6.84 6.64 -8.46
C TRP A 40 7.82 6.00 -7.49
N ARG A 41 8.67 5.04 -7.91
CA ARG A 41 9.54 4.28 -7.00
C ARG A 41 10.63 5.11 -6.32
N ARG A 42 10.95 6.29 -6.85
CA ARG A 42 11.84 7.27 -6.19
C ARG A 42 11.10 8.19 -5.22
N ARG A 43 9.76 8.18 -5.22
CA ARG A 43 8.90 9.08 -4.44
C ARG A 43 8.12 8.36 -3.35
N ALA A 44 7.86 7.08 -3.53
CA ALA A 44 7.12 6.25 -2.59
C ALA A 44 7.63 4.81 -2.52
N ALA A 45 7.46 4.21 -1.36
CA ALA A 45 7.59 2.78 -1.08
C ALA A 45 6.44 2.32 -0.18
N ILE A 46 6.28 1.00 -0.06
CA ILE A 46 5.17 0.37 0.66
C ILE A 46 5.68 -0.72 1.59
N THR A 47 4.91 -1.01 2.64
CA THR A 47 5.07 -2.20 3.48
C THR A 47 3.72 -2.67 3.98
N TRP A 48 3.52 -3.99 4.09
CA TRP A 48 2.37 -4.62 4.72
C TRP A 48 2.74 -6.01 5.25
N GLY A 49 2.21 -6.37 6.42
CA GLY A 49 2.58 -7.59 7.11
C GLY A 49 4.04 -7.56 7.55
N ASN A 50 4.76 -8.66 7.34
CA ASN A 50 6.17 -8.80 7.75
C ASN A 50 7.17 -8.35 6.68
N SER A 51 6.75 -7.50 5.73
CA SER A 51 7.62 -7.07 4.65
C SER A 51 8.57 -5.95 5.07
N GLN A 52 9.72 -5.89 4.40
CA GLN A 52 10.59 -4.71 4.38
C GLN A 52 9.94 -3.57 3.58
N ILE A 53 10.59 -2.40 3.57
CA ILE A 53 10.18 -1.25 2.74
C ILE A 53 10.52 -1.54 1.27
N VAL A 54 9.51 -1.76 0.44
CA VAL A 54 9.71 -2.22 -0.95
C VAL A 54 8.85 -1.46 -1.95
N SER A 55 9.07 -1.72 -3.24
CA SER A 55 8.22 -1.18 -4.33
C SER A 55 7.16 -2.17 -4.84
N SER A 56 7.21 -3.43 -4.40
CA SER A 56 6.25 -4.46 -4.80
C SER A 56 6.14 -5.53 -3.72
N LEU A 57 4.92 -5.94 -3.40
CA LEU A 57 4.60 -7.02 -2.48
C LEU A 57 3.75 -8.06 -3.18
N ARG A 58 4.01 -9.33 -2.87
CA ARG A 58 3.17 -10.46 -3.28
C ARG A 58 2.57 -11.10 -2.03
N PHE A 59 1.25 -11.14 -1.98
CA PHE A 59 0.48 -11.87 -0.98
C PHE A 59 0.14 -13.24 -1.55
N ALA A 60 0.54 -14.30 -0.85
CA ALA A 60 0.22 -15.66 -1.24
C ALA A 60 -1.30 -15.88 -1.25
N PRO A 61 -1.81 -16.82 -2.07
CA PRO A 61 -3.18 -17.28 -1.95
C PRO A 61 -3.49 -17.68 -0.50
N CYS A 62 -4.62 -17.22 0.01
CA CYS A 62 -5.09 -17.55 1.34
C CYS A 62 -6.56 -17.99 1.22
N PRO A 63 -6.80 -19.29 0.92
CA PRO A 63 -8.14 -19.84 0.81
C PRO A 63 -8.71 -20.11 2.22
N SER A 64 -9.23 -19.08 2.86
CA SER A 64 -10.10 -19.18 4.05
C SER A 64 -11.58 -19.26 3.62
N PRO A 65 -12.54 -19.52 4.53
CA PRO A 65 -13.96 -19.55 4.18
C PRO A 65 -14.41 -18.34 3.35
N PRO A 66 -15.33 -18.52 2.38
CA PRO A 66 -15.81 -17.44 1.53
C PRO A 66 -16.53 -16.38 2.39
N SER A 67 -15.91 -15.21 2.60
CA SER A 67 -16.39 -14.01 3.34
C SER A 67 -15.32 -13.43 4.26
N VAL A 68 -14.26 -14.18 4.55
CA VAL A 68 -13.16 -13.71 5.40
C VAL A 68 -12.29 -12.69 4.67
N TRP A 69 -11.86 -11.67 5.41
CA TRP A 69 -10.91 -10.66 4.97
C TRP A 69 -9.63 -10.77 5.80
N ASN A 70 -8.50 -10.95 5.13
CA ASN A 70 -7.20 -10.99 5.76
C ASN A 70 -6.66 -9.56 5.91
N ALA A 71 -6.41 -9.14 7.15
CA ALA A 71 -5.90 -7.81 7.45
C ALA A 71 -4.38 -7.81 7.55
N TYR A 72 -3.75 -6.83 6.92
CA TYR A 72 -2.31 -6.61 6.96
C TYR A 72 -2.03 -5.21 7.47
N ALA A 73 -1.34 -5.11 8.61
CA ALA A 73 -0.83 -3.85 9.13
C ALA A 73 0.31 -3.35 8.25
N GLY A 74 0.38 -2.04 8.01
CA GLY A 74 1.38 -1.46 7.14
C GLY A 74 1.00 -0.07 6.68
N GLY A 75 1.44 0.31 5.48
CA GLY A 75 1.24 1.64 4.94
C GLY A 75 2.28 2.09 3.92
N PHE A 76 2.43 3.40 3.82
CA PHE A 76 3.19 4.07 2.77
C PHE A 76 4.34 4.87 3.35
N TYR A 77 5.50 4.76 2.70
CA TYR A 77 6.66 5.60 2.92
C TYR A 77 6.79 6.59 1.77
N LEU A 78 7.01 7.87 2.06
CA LEU A 78 7.03 8.94 1.05
C LEU A 78 8.28 9.83 1.20
N ARG A 79 8.74 10.40 0.09
CA ARG A 79 9.76 11.47 0.10
C ARG A 79 9.19 12.86 0.37
N ALA A 80 7.88 13.04 0.21
CA ALA A 80 7.18 14.29 0.48
C ALA A 80 5.99 14.04 1.42
N ALA A 81 5.60 15.06 2.20
CA ALA A 81 4.54 14.95 3.20
C ALA A 81 3.15 14.66 2.60
N THR A 82 2.95 14.94 1.31
CA THR A 82 1.68 14.72 0.62
C THR A 82 1.90 14.08 -0.75
N ALA A 83 0.94 13.27 -1.19
CA ALA A 83 0.97 12.62 -2.49
C ALA A 83 -0.43 12.20 -2.96
N CYS A 84 -0.64 12.20 -4.28
CA CYS A 84 -1.66 11.36 -4.91
C CYS A 84 -0.96 10.11 -5.46
N LEU A 85 -0.83 9.07 -4.63
CA LEU A 85 0.00 7.90 -4.91
C LEU A 85 -0.79 6.86 -5.72
N PRO A 86 -0.43 6.56 -6.98
CA PRO A 86 -0.99 5.42 -7.69
C PRO A 86 -0.31 4.12 -7.24
N LEU A 87 -1.10 3.11 -6.84
CA LEU A 87 -0.65 1.74 -6.72
C LEU A 87 -1.34 0.86 -7.75
N ARG A 88 -0.60 -0.07 -8.33
CA ARG A 88 -1.16 -1.11 -9.19
C ARG A 88 -1.42 -2.36 -8.35
N PHE A 89 -2.67 -2.78 -8.33
CA PHE A 89 -3.13 -4.05 -7.79
C PHE A 89 -3.31 -5.05 -8.92
N THR A 90 -2.77 -6.25 -8.75
CA THR A 90 -2.99 -7.37 -9.66
C THR A 90 -3.51 -8.56 -8.86
N VAL A 91 -4.63 -9.13 -9.29
CA VAL A 91 -5.28 -10.30 -8.69
C VAL A 91 -5.50 -11.33 -9.78
N GLY A 92 -4.77 -12.44 -9.72
CA GLY A 92 -4.70 -13.39 -10.85
C GLY A 92 -4.30 -12.66 -12.15
N ARG A 93 -5.19 -12.68 -13.15
CA ARG A 93 -4.97 -12.03 -14.47
C ARG A 93 -5.50 -10.59 -14.57
N ARG A 94 -6.14 -10.06 -13.52
CA ARG A 94 -6.76 -8.72 -13.56
C ARG A 94 -5.87 -7.71 -12.88
N SER A 95 -5.73 -6.52 -13.47
CA SER A 95 -4.97 -5.41 -12.90
C SER A 95 -5.77 -4.11 -12.90
N ARG A 96 -5.61 -3.32 -11.84
CA ARG A 96 -6.18 -1.99 -11.68
C ARG A 96 -5.21 -1.06 -10.95
N VAL A 97 -5.24 0.21 -11.33
CA VAL A 97 -4.54 1.27 -10.60
C VAL A 97 -5.54 1.95 -9.67
N VAL A 98 -5.19 2.02 -8.39
CA VAL A 98 -5.94 2.74 -7.37
C VAL A 98 -5.09 3.91 -6.90
N ARG A 99 -5.71 5.09 -6.78
CA ARG A 99 -5.02 6.31 -6.33
C ARG A 99 -5.36 6.60 -4.88
N PHE A 100 -4.34 6.86 -4.07
CA PHE A 100 -4.46 7.17 -2.66
C PHE A 100 -4.05 8.63 -2.43
N GLY A 101 -4.98 9.44 -1.96
CA GLY A 101 -4.71 10.80 -1.51
C GLY A 101 -4.15 10.79 -0.10
N ILE A 102 -2.86 11.09 0.07
CA ILE A 102 -2.18 11.16 1.37
C ILE A 102 -1.91 12.62 1.67
N GLY A 103 -2.58 13.17 2.68
CA GLY A 103 -2.51 14.58 3.05
C GLY A 103 -2.99 15.58 1.97
N ARG A 104 -3.58 15.07 0.87
CA ARG A 104 -4.20 15.83 -0.22
C ARG A 104 -5.16 14.93 -1.00
N GLN A 105 -6.01 15.53 -1.83
CA GLN A 105 -6.84 14.78 -2.78
C GLN A 105 -6.06 14.34 -4.03
N CYS A 106 -6.61 13.29 -4.63
CA CYS A 106 -6.46 12.87 -6.01
C CYS A 106 -7.72 13.31 -6.76
#